data_AF-A0A7G8EEX6-F1
#
_entry.id   AF-A0A7G8EEX6-F1
#
_cell.length_a   1.000
_cell.length_b   1.000
_cell.length_c   1.000
_cell.angle_alpha   90.00
_cell.angle_beta   90.00
_cell.angle_gamma   90.00
#
_symmetry.space_group_name_H-M   'P 1'
#
loop_
_entity.id
_entity.type
_entity.pdbx_description
1 polymer ?
#
loop_
_entity_poly.entity_id
_entity_poly.type
_entity_poly.pdbx_seq_one_letter_code
_entity_poly.pdbx_strand_id
1 'polypeptide(L)'
;MDPRSLPVARRVALLVQALDGAKKTNEALARCSNGEEMLDVLLGASQKLGLGLTREQLRNTPPIRDWVWWKNKEAPITIGR
;
A
#
# COMPACT_ATOMS: atom_id res chain seq x y z
N MET A 1 20.68 9.85 -6.69
CA MET A 1 19.49 9.66 -7.56
C MET A 1 18.26 10.05 -6.76
N ASP A 2 17.46 10.99 -7.25
CA ASP A 2 16.19 11.34 -6.61
C ASP A 2 15.17 10.21 -6.79
N PRO A 3 14.68 9.58 -5.72
CA PRO A 3 13.69 8.51 -5.85
C PRO A 3 12.37 9.02 -6.46
N ARG A 4 12.11 10.32 -6.39
CA ARG A 4 10.91 10.98 -6.95
C ARG A 4 10.90 11.07 -8.48
N SER A 5 12.06 11.00 -9.13
CA SER A 5 12.15 11.00 -10.60
C SER A 5 11.86 9.61 -11.20
N LEU A 6 11.77 8.58 -10.36
CA LEU A 6 11.48 7.23 -10.81
C LEU A 6 9.99 7.08 -11.20
N PRO A 7 9.68 6.20 -12.18
CA PRO A 7 8.30 5.83 -12.49
C PRO A 7 7.54 5.39 -11.24
N VAL A 8 6.25 5.71 -11.19
CA VAL A 8 5.36 5.38 -10.04
C VAL A 8 5.50 3.90 -9.66
N ALA A 9 5.48 3.00 -10.64
CA ALA A 9 5.64 1.56 -10.41
C ALA A 9 6.97 1.19 -9.72
N ARG A 10 8.08 1.84 -10.05
CA ARG A 10 9.38 1.60 -9.38
C ARG A 10 9.39 2.17 -7.97
N ARG A 11 8.79 3.33 -7.75
CA ARG A 11 8.62 3.90 -6.41
C ARG A 11 7.74 3.01 -5.53
N VAL A 12 6.66 2.45 -6.07
CA VAL A 12 5.82 1.47 -5.39
C VAL A 12 6.60 0.19 -5.09
N ALA A 13 7.40 -0.30 -6.02
CA ALA A 13 8.25 -1.48 -5.76
C ALA A 13 9.25 -1.24 -4.62
N LEU A 14 9.87 -0.05 -4.58
CA LEU A 14 10.76 0.35 -3.47
C LEU A 14 10.01 0.45 -2.14
N LEU A 15 8.79 0.99 -2.15
CA LEU A 15 7.94 1.00 -0.96
C LEU A 15 7.69 -0.44 -0.47
N VAL A 16 7.23 -1.33 -1.35
CA VAL A 16 6.95 -2.74 -1.02
C VAL A 16 8.20 -3.44 -0.49
N GLN A 17 9.36 -3.23 -1.12
CA GLN A 17 10.63 -3.78 -0.66
C GLN A 17 11.00 -3.24 0.73
N ALA A 18 10.74 -1.97 1.01
CA ALA A 18 11.00 -1.39 2.33
C ALA A 18 10.02 -1.87 3.41
N LEU A 19 8.86 -2.45 3.05
CA LEU A 19 7.96 -3.11 3.99
C LEU A 19 8.51 -4.47 4.44
N ASP A 20 9.34 -5.12 3.61
CA ASP A 20 10.03 -6.36 3.98
C ASP A 20 11.02 -6.06 5.12
N GLY A 21 10.67 -6.49 6.33
CA GLY A 21 11.41 -6.20 7.57
C GLY A 21 10.90 -5.00 8.39
N ALA A 22 9.94 -4.20 7.89
CA ALA A 22 9.37 -3.08 8.64
C ALA A 22 8.26 -3.53 9.61
N LYS A 23 8.64 -4.17 10.72
CA LYS A 23 7.71 -4.75 11.73
C LYS A 23 6.56 -3.82 12.12
N LYS A 24 6.86 -2.57 12.49
CA LYS A 24 5.84 -1.59 12.92
C LYS A 24 4.83 -1.27 11.81
N THR A 25 5.29 -1.14 10.57
CA THR A 25 4.41 -0.86 9.43
C THR A 25 3.57 -2.07 9.08
N ASN A 26 4.15 -3.28 9.15
CA ASN A 26 3.43 -4.52 8.87
C ASN A 26 2.36 -4.80 9.95
N GLU A 27 2.64 -4.53 11.21
CA GLU A 27 1.63 -4.57 12.27
C GLU A 27 0.52 -3.54 12.06
N ALA A 28 0.84 -2.33 11.60
CA ALA A 28 -0.16 -1.33 11.26
C ALA A 28 -1.04 -1.78 10.08
N LEU A 29 -0.43 -2.34 9.02
CA LEU A 29 -1.15 -2.90 7.86
C LEU A 29 -2.03 -4.08 8.25
N ALA A 30 -1.60 -4.92 9.20
CA ALA A 30 -2.38 -6.05 9.71
C ALA A 30 -3.60 -5.60 10.54
N ARG A 31 -3.53 -4.43 11.20
CA ARG A 31 -4.63 -3.84 11.97
C ARG A 31 -5.63 -3.06 11.13
N CYS A 32 -5.33 -2.75 9.87
CA CYS A 32 -6.25 -2.05 8.99
C CYS A 32 -7.52 -2.88 8.73
N SER A 33 -8.69 -2.29 8.94
CA SER A 33 -9.98 -2.96 8.75
C SER A 33 -10.44 -2.95 7.29
N ASN A 34 -9.91 -2.01 6.48
CA ASN A 34 -10.26 -1.86 5.07
C ASN A 34 -9.07 -1.30 4.26
N GLY A 35 -9.26 -1.26 2.94
CA GLY A 35 -8.26 -0.79 2.00
C GLY A 35 -7.95 0.71 2.10
N GLU A 36 -8.87 1.54 2.60
CA GLU A 36 -8.61 2.97 2.80
C GLU A 36 -7.66 3.21 3.97
N GLU A 37 -7.85 2.52 5.10
CA GLU A 37 -6.90 2.55 6.22
C GLU A 37 -5.51 2.02 5.81
N MET A 38 -5.48 0.98 4.98
CA MET A 38 -4.24 0.47 4.41
C MET A 38 -3.52 1.52 3.56
N LEU A 39 -4.25 2.29 2.74
CA LEU A 39 -3.67 3.36 1.94
C LEU A 39 -3.07 4.47 2.82
N ASP A 40 -3.67 4.81 3.95
CA ASP A 40 -3.13 5.81 4.89
C ASP A 40 -1.80 5.35 5.50
N VAL A 41 -1.70 4.09 5.92
CA VAL A 41 -0.45 3.51 6.44
C VAL A 41 0.66 3.51 5.38
N LEU A 42 0.33 3.10 4.15
CA LEU A 42 1.28 3.07 3.03
C LEU A 42 1.72 4.47 2.60
N LEU A 43 0.82 5.45 2.64
CA LEU A 43 1.13 6.84 2.34
C LEU A 43 2.10 7.40 3.38
N GLY A 44 1.87 7.14 4.67
CA GLY A 44 2.79 7.53 5.75
C GLY A 44 4.18 6.89 5.60
N ALA A 45 4.24 5.61 5.22
CA ALA A 45 5.51 4.94 4.95
C ALA A 45 6.24 5.55 3.74
N SER A 46 5.53 5.82 2.64
CA SER A 46 6.07 6.48 1.45
C SER A 46 6.65 7.87 1.75
N GLN A 47 5.98 8.66 2.60
CA GLN A 47 6.46 9.98 3.01
C GLN A 47 7.76 9.88 3.81
N LYS A 48 7.85 8.94 4.75
CA LYS A 48 9.07 8.70 5.54
C LYS A 48 10.26 8.27 4.66
N LEU A 49 9.99 7.51 3.60
CA LEU A 49 10.98 7.09 2.62
C LEU A 49 11.28 8.15 1.54
N GLY A 50 10.58 9.28 1.56
CA GLY A 50 10.78 10.37 0.60
C GLY A 50 10.34 10.07 -0.84
N LEU A 51 9.54 9.00 -1.06
CA LEU A 51 9.19 8.49 -2.39
C LEU A 51 8.21 9.39 -3.16
N GLY A 52 7.47 10.27 -2.45
CA GLY A 52 6.53 11.20 -3.08
C GLY A 52 5.38 10.52 -3.82
N LEU A 53 4.96 9.34 -3.34
CA LEU A 53 3.74 8.68 -3.85
C LEU A 53 2.49 9.35 -3.27
N THR A 54 1.46 9.47 -4.09
CA THR A 54 0.13 9.95 -3.66
C THR A 54 -0.80 8.78 -3.34
N ARG A 55 -1.90 9.06 -2.61
CA ARG A 55 -2.94 8.06 -2.32
C ARG A 55 -3.51 7.43 -3.60
N GLU A 56 -3.78 8.25 -4.61
CA GLU A 56 -4.29 7.79 -5.91
C GLU A 56 -3.29 6.86 -6.61
N GLN A 57 -2.00 7.21 -6.60
CA GLN A 57 -0.95 6.38 -7.18
C GLN A 57 -0.85 5.03 -6.47
N LEU A 58 -0.90 5.01 -5.15
CA LEU A 58 -0.94 3.76 -4.36
C LEU A 58 -2.18 2.93 -4.70
N ARG A 59 -3.35 3.57 -4.78
CA ARG A 59 -4.63 2.90 -5.09
C ARG A 59 -4.66 2.28 -6.49
N ASN A 60 -4.04 2.92 -7.48
CA ASN A 60 -4.14 2.50 -8.87
C ASN A 60 -2.96 1.64 -9.35
N THR A 61 -1.89 1.51 -8.55
CA THR A 61 -0.66 0.81 -8.98
C THR A 61 -0.51 -0.55 -8.30
N PRO A 62 -0.28 -1.64 -9.05
CA PRO A 62 0.03 -2.94 -8.46
C PRO A 62 1.42 -2.94 -7.77
N PRO A 63 1.64 -3.77 -6.72
CA PRO A 63 0.68 -4.71 -6.11
C PRO A 63 -0.27 -4.06 -5.08
N ILE A 64 -0.08 -2.78 -4.73
CA ILE A 64 -0.85 -2.11 -3.67
C ILE A 64 -2.35 -2.07 -4.00
N ARG A 65 -2.71 -1.78 -5.26
CA ARG A 65 -4.09 -1.87 -5.73
C ARG A 65 -4.73 -3.22 -5.40
N ASP A 66 -4.01 -4.30 -5.63
CA ASP A 66 -4.51 -5.66 -5.44
C ASP A 66 -4.64 -5.99 -3.94
N TRP A 67 -3.75 -5.48 -3.08
CA TRP A 67 -3.88 -5.58 -1.62
C TRP A 67 -5.09 -4.83 -1.08
N VAL A 68 -5.31 -3.60 -1.55
CA VAL A 68 -6.48 -2.77 -1.21
C VAL A 68 -7.77 -3.48 -1.64
N TRP A 69 -7.77 -4.04 -2.85
CA TRP A 69 -8.89 -4.84 -3.34
C TRP A 69 -9.13 -6.06 -2.46
N TRP A 70 -8.09 -6.82 -2.11
CA TRP A 70 -8.20 -7.98 -1.23
C TRP A 70 -8.76 -7.60 0.14
N LYS A 71 -8.26 -6.50 0.74
CA LYS A 71 -8.75 -6.01 2.03
C LYS A 71 -10.20 -5.59 2.01
N ASN A 72 -10.66 -5.01 0.90
CA ASN A 72 -12.07 -4.66 0.75
C ASN A 72 -12.96 -5.89 0.44
N LYS A 73 -12.39 -6.96 -0.13
CA LYS A 73 -13.09 -8.22 -0.42
C LYS A 73 -13.28 -9.14 0.78
N GLU A 74 -12.55 -8.93 1.87
CA GLU A 74 -12.82 -9.59 3.17
C GLU A 74 -14.15 -9.13 3.80
N ALA A 75 -14.89 -8.18 3.21
CA ALA A 75 -16.33 -8.11 3.38
C ALA A 75 -16.96 -9.18 2.46
N PRO A 76 -17.33 -10.37 2.97
CA PRO A 76 -17.84 -11.43 2.13
C PRO A 76 -19.13 -10.94 1.49
N ILE A 77 -19.12 -10.72 0.18
CA ILE A 77 -20.33 -11.03 -0.56
C ILE A 77 -20.46 -12.54 -0.43
N THR A 78 -21.41 -12.97 0.38
CA THR A 78 -21.98 -14.31 0.40
C THR A 78 -22.45 -14.64 -1.03
N ILE A 79 -21.53 -15.08 -1.89
CA ILE A 79 -21.85 -15.73 -3.16
C ILE A 79 -21.60 -17.22 -2.95
N GLY A 80 -22.69 -17.96 -2.76
CA GLY A 80 -22.75 -19.41 -2.57
C GLY A 80 -23.13 -19.77 -1.13
N ARG A 81 -24.35 -20.19 -0.81
CA ARG A 81 -25.42 -20.82 -1.59
C ARG A 81 -26.76 -20.58 -0.88
#